data_AF-A0A3M1VHH0-F1
#
_entry.id   AF-A0A3M1VHH0-F1
#
_cell.length_a   1.000
_cell.length_b   1.000
_cell.length_c   1.000
_cell.angle_alpha   90.00
_cell.angle_beta   90.00
_cell.angle_gamma   90.00
#
_symmetry.space_group_name_H-M   'P 1'
#
loop_
_entity.id
_entity.type
_entity.pdbx_description
1 polymer ?
#
loop_
_entity_poly.entity_id
_entity_poly.type
_entity_poly.pdbx_seq_one_letter_code
_entity_poly.pdbx_strand_id
1 'polypeptide(L)'
;MKHINLYILSRFALCYFVAISAALLVFFPLRSYGQGADFIVLDSVATFSFEPRQSFFIYYFDSGPVRRREALLVKGVSPDTADNGEEKLFFAGTSVVRPPGAREVTYVLVVSGKYQRYYMTPVQKLGIDSNRLFSGSVSKLQKYIKKQQTVLESWKAQYAVQQNNLERLRRDAEIIGNLGRIVEVQQDIEREQGRLVELEEDINQLKEFIKLAGSSPPPRNFKRREVQLARDLSELADAAKRAEENEELRREDAVSMLQHKVALIEETRFEDLEALKRELAGLRQRRARIAGAASGVGTE
;
A
#
# COMPACT_ATOMS: atom_id res chain seq x y z
N MET A 1 7.11 -17.43 0.53
CA MET A 1 6.08 -16.45 0.95
C MET A 1 5.34 -15.87 -0.27
N LYS A 2 4.44 -16.63 -0.91
CA LYS A 2 3.47 -16.16 -1.93
C LYS A 2 2.19 -17.02 -1.88
N HIS A 3 1.53 -17.05 -0.73
CA HIS A 3 0.22 -17.72 -0.55
C HIS A 3 -0.90 -16.72 -0.20
N ILE A 4 -0.76 -15.48 -0.66
CA ILE A 4 -1.79 -14.46 -0.48
C ILE A 4 -2.92 -14.72 -1.50
N ASN A 5 -4.03 -15.21 -0.96
CA ASN A 5 -5.41 -14.92 -1.35
C ASN A 5 -5.95 -15.38 -2.72
N LEU A 6 -5.95 -16.70 -2.97
CA LEU A 6 -6.89 -17.28 -3.94
C LEU A 6 -8.35 -17.33 -3.38
N TYR A 7 -8.50 -17.39 -2.06
CA TYR A 7 -9.79 -17.61 -1.39
C TYR A 7 -10.64 -16.34 -1.22
N ILE A 8 -10.01 -15.17 -1.17
CA ILE A 8 -10.69 -13.86 -1.06
C ILE A 8 -11.35 -13.47 -2.39
N LEU A 9 -10.73 -13.81 -3.53
CA LEU A 9 -11.25 -13.46 -4.85
C LEU A 9 -12.49 -14.27 -5.26
N SER A 10 -12.63 -15.53 -4.81
CA SER A 10 -13.80 -16.35 -5.16
C SER A 10 -15.09 -15.93 -4.47
N ARG A 11 -14.98 -15.43 -3.24
CA ARG A 11 -16.12 -15.01 -2.40
C ARG A 11 -16.63 -13.62 -2.76
N PHE A 12 -15.78 -12.74 -3.28
CA PHE A 12 -16.21 -11.46 -3.85
C PHE A 12 -17.06 -11.65 -5.11
N ALA A 13 -16.72 -12.60 -5.98
CA ALA A 13 -17.45 -12.85 -7.24
C ALA A 13 -18.90 -13.30 -7.03
N LEU A 14 -19.20 -14.04 -5.96
CA LEU A 14 -20.56 -14.54 -5.67
C LEU A 14 -21.46 -13.44 -5.07
N CYS A 15 -20.92 -12.60 -4.18
CA CYS A 15 -21.61 -11.39 -3.72
C CYS A 15 -21.85 -10.42 -4.89
N TYR A 16 -20.91 -10.36 -5.83
CA TYR A 16 -21.06 -9.60 -7.08
C TYR A 16 -22.17 -10.18 -7.97
N PHE A 17 -22.34 -11.50 -8.05
CA PHE A 17 -23.41 -12.13 -8.83
C PHE A 17 -24.81 -11.88 -8.23
N VAL A 18 -24.95 -11.91 -6.90
CA VAL A 18 -26.21 -11.54 -6.22
C VAL A 18 -26.49 -10.05 -6.36
N ALA A 19 -25.46 -9.21 -6.21
CA ALA A 19 -25.56 -7.77 -6.43
C ALA A 19 -25.87 -7.45 -7.91
N ILE A 20 -25.40 -8.25 -8.86
CA ILE A 20 -25.67 -8.12 -10.28
C ILE A 20 -27.08 -8.60 -10.64
N SER A 21 -27.56 -9.72 -10.09
CA SER A 21 -28.94 -10.17 -10.30
C SER A 21 -29.95 -9.18 -9.68
N ALA A 22 -29.60 -8.61 -8.52
CA ALA A 22 -30.35 -7.51 -7.91
C ALA A 22 -30.20 -6.21 -8.71
N ALA A 23 -29.01 -5.88 -9.22
CA ALA A 23 -28.77 -4.70 -10.05
C ALA A 23 -29.42 -4.83 -11.44
N LEU A 24 -29.55 -6.02 -12.01
CA LEU A 24 -30.29 -6.24 -13.26
C LEU A 24 -31.80 -6.03 -13.07
N LEU A 25 -32.31 -6.25 -11.86
CA LEU A 25 -33.68 -5.89 -11.46
C LEU A 25 -33.84 -4.38 -11.17
N VAL A 26 -32.77 -3.67 -10.78
CA VAL A 26 -32.82 -2.26 -10.35
C VAL A 26 -32.34 -1.26 -11.42
N PHE A 27 -31.31 -1.60 -12.20
CA PHE A 27 -30.63 -0.74 -13.20
C PHE A 27 -31.09 -0.97 -14.65
N PHE A 28 -31.97 -1.93 -14.93
CA PHE A 28 -32.82 -1.85 -16.12
C PHE A 28 -34.07 -1.08 -15.71
N PRO A 29 -34.09 0.26 -15.80
CA PRO A 29 -35.33 0.99 -15.59
C PRO A 29 -36.32 0.46 -16.61
N LEU A 30 -37.44 -0.01 -16.08
CA LEU A 30 -38.72 -0.12 -16.74
C LEU A 30 -38.90 1.11 -17.66
N ARG A 31 -38.56 0.97 -18.95
CA ARG A 31 -39.30 1.70 -19.98
C ARG A 31 -40.71 1.21 -19.79
N SER A 32 -41.54 2.08 -19.21
CA SER A 32 -42.94 1.88 -18.87
C SER A 32 -43.70 1.09 -19.94
N TYR A 33 -43.65 -0.23 -19.82
CA TYR A 33 -44.66 -1.12 -20.35
C TYR A 33 -45.59 -1.39 -19.18
N GLY A 34 -46.89 -1.26 -19.46
CA GLY A 34 -47.95 -1.13 -18.47
C GLY A 34 -47.93 -2.17 -17.34
N GLN A 35 -48.62 -1.80 -16.26
CA GLN A 35 -48.89 -2.63 -15.09
C GLN A 35 -49.14 -4.10 -15.48
N GLY A 36 -48.35 -5.03 -14.90
CA GLY A 36 -48.62 -6.47 -14.96
C GLY A 36 -47.71 -7.33 -15.86
N ALA A 37 -46.58 -6.84 -16.34
CA ALA A 37 -45.63 -7.68 -17.08
C ALA A 37 -44.91 -8.68 -16.14
N ASP A 38 -45.24 -9.97 -16.25
CA ASP A 38 -44.51 -11.05 -15.62
C ASP A 38 -43.10 -11.16 -16.24
N PHE A 39 -42.05 -11.03 -15.43
CA PHE A 39 -40.67 -11.22 -15.87
C PHE A 39 -40.17 -12.61 -15.52
N ILE A 40 -39.40 -13.22 -16.42
CA ILE A 40 -38.70 -14.48 -16.21
C ILE A 40 -37.19 -14.20 -16.31
N VAL A 41 -36.43 -14.76 -15.38
CA VAL A 41 -34.97 -14.75 -15.44
C VAL A 41 -34.52 -16.02 -16.13
N LEU A 42 -33.72 -15.88 -17.18
CA LEU A 42 -32.99 -16.98 -17.82
C LEU A 42 -31.57 -16.95 -17.27
N ASP A 43 -31.13 -18.06 -16.71
CA ASP A 43 -29.78 -18.22 -16.17
C ASP A 43 -29.12 -19.48 -16.70
N SER A 44 -27.80 -19.45 -16.79
CA SER A 44 -27.03 -20.63 -17.17
C SER A 44 -25.62 -20.57 -16.61
N VAL A 45 -25.03 -21.73 -16.37
CA VAL A 45 -23.65 -21.89 -15.92
C VAL A 45 -22.87 -22.55 -17.05
N ALA A 46 -21.77 -21.93 -17.45
CA ALA A 46 -20.97 -22.36 -18.58
C ALA A 46 -19.48 -22.36 -18.21
N THR A 47 -18.76 -23.37 -18.70
CA THR A 47 -17.30 -23.45 -18.59
C THR A 47 -16.69 -23.43 -19.98
N PHE A 48 -15.76 -22.50 -20.24
CA PHE A 48 -15.08 -22.42 -21.53
C PHE A 48 -13.69 -21.80 -21.40
N SER A 49 -12.79 -22.15 -22.33
CA SER A 49 -11.36 -21.83 -22.30
C SER A 49 -10.97 -20.50 -22.94
N PHE A 50 -11.95 -19.70 -23.39
CA PHE A 50 -11.71 -18.45 -24.13
C PHE A 50 -12.32 -17.23 -23.43
N GLU A 51 -11.83 -16.05 -23.79
CA GLU A 51 -12.37 -14.78 -23.29
C GLU A 51 -13.65 -14.42 -24.07
N PRO A 52 -14.80 -14.24 -23.40
CA PRO A 52 -16.06 -13.94 -24.06
C PRO A 52 -16.06 -12.50 -24.58
N ARG A 53 -16.58 -12.30 -25.79
CA ARG A 53 -16.80 -10.98 -26.42
C ARG A 53 -18.26 -10.58 -26.41
N GLN A 54 -19.15 -11.52 -26.74
CA GLN A 54 -20.60 -11.30 -26.70
C GLN A 54 -21.29 -12.54 -26.17
N SER A 55 -22.35 -12.32 -25.42
CA SER A 55 -23.19 -13.35 -24.86
C SER A 55 -24.65 -12.99 -25.00
N PHE A 56 -25.47 -13.96 -25.39
CA PHE A 56 -26.89 -13.77 -25.52
C PHE A 56 -27.63 -15.09 -25.35
N PHE A 57 -28.86 -14.98 -24.87
CA PHE A 57 -29.81 -16.07 -24.90
C PHE A 57 -30.60 -16.00 -26.21
N ILE A 58 -30.68 -17.13 -26.90
CA ILE A 58 -31.72 -17.38 -27.90
C ILE A 58 -32.84 -18.08 -27.14
N TYR A 59 -34.06 -17.54 -27.21
CA TYR A 59 -35.18 -18.10 -26.48
C TYR A 59 -36.48 -17.97 -27.29
N TYR A 60 -37.40 -18.87 -27.04
CA TYR A 60 -38.77 -18.78 -27.54
C TYR A 60 -39.73 -19.34 -26.51
N PHE A 61 -40.94 -18.82 -26.53
CA PHE A 61 -42.06 -19.38 -25.78
C PHE A 61 -42.79 -20.38 -26.67
N ASP A 62 -43.49 -21.34 -26.06
CA ASP A 62 -44.36 -22.33 -26.72
C ASP A 62 -45.17 -21.81 -27.95
N SER A 63 -45.60 -20.55 -27.91
CA SER A 63 -46.43 -19.89 -28.91
C SER A 63 -45.80 -18.64 -29.55
N GLY A 64 -44.51 -18.39 -29.29
CA GLY A 64 -43.83 -17.15 -29.67
C GLY A 64 -42.74 -17.30 -30.74
N PRO A 65 -42.37 -16.20 -31.42
CA PRO A 65 -41.22 -16.21 -32.31
C PRO A 65 -39.91 -16.39 -31.52
N VAL A 66 -38.88 -16.90 -32.19
CA VAL A 66 -37.52 -16.95 -31.65
C VAL A 66 -37.00 -15.53 -31.45
N ARG A 67 -36.51 -15.23 -30.25
CA ARG A 67 -35.97 -13.94 -29.85
C ARG A 67 -34.55 -14.10 -29.35
N ARG A 68 -33.79 -13.00 -29.45
CA ARG A 68 -32.44 -12.86 -28.92
C ARG A 68 -32.43 -11.80 -27.83
N ARG A 69 -31.80 -12.10 -26.69
CA ARG A 69 -31.57 -11.13 -25.62
C ARG A 69 -30.13 -11.20 -25.15
N GLU A 70 -29.48 -10.06 -25.01
CA GLU A 70 -28.13 -9.99 -24.47
C GLU A 70 -28.08 -10.56 -23.06
N ALA A 71 -27.07 -11.40 -22.81
CA ALA A 71 -26.85 -12.04 -21.52
C ALA A 71 -25.70 -11.34 -20.83
N LEU A 72 -25.87 -11.02 -19.56
CA LEU A 72 -24.77 -10.57 -18.74
C LEU A 72 -23.94 -11.77 -18.31
N LEU A 73 -22.64 -11.76 -18.61
CA LEU A 73 -21.70 -12.76 -18.15
C LEU A 73 -20.90 -12.26 -16.95
N VAL A 74 -20.82 -13.09 -15.92
CA VAL A 74 -19.98 -12.86 -14.75
C VAL A 74 -19.00 -14.02 -14.64
N LYS A 75 -17.71 -13.71 -14.62
CA LYS A 75 -16.66 -14.72 -14.42
C LYS A 75 -16.82 -15.31 -13.02
N GLY A 76 -17.10 -16.61 -12.97
CA GLY A 76 -17.08 -17.40 -11.75
C GLY A 76 -15.65 -17.73 -11.35
N VAL A 77 -15.43 -17.96 -10.06
CA VAL A 77 -14.15 -18.43 -9.56
C VAL A 77 -14.32 -19.89 -9.18
N SER A 78 -13.67 -20.76 -9.94
CA SER A 78 -13.67 -22.20 -9.66
C SER A 78 -12.73 -22.49 -8.47
N PRO A 79 -13.18 -23.22 -7.43
CA PRO A 79 -12.38 -23.47 -6.24
C PRO A 79 -11.20 -24.43 -6.47
N ASP A 80 -11.25 -25.26 -7.51
CA ASP A 80 -10.32 -26.40 -7.68
C ASP A 80 -9.40 -26.30 -8.89
N THR A 81 -9.46 -25.20 -9.66
CA THR A 81 -8.53 -24.99 -10.78
C THR A 81 -7.55 -23.90 -10.43
N ALA A 82 -6.34 -24.33 -10.05
CA ALA A 82 -5.14 -23.54 -10.34
C ALA A 82 -5.26 -23.07 -11.80
N ASP A 83 -4.95 -21.80 -12.04
CA ASP A 83 -5.12 -21.04 -13.27
C ASP A 83 -4.24 -21.57 -14.41
N ASN A 84 -4.32 -22.87 -14.70
CA ASN A 84 -3.58 -23.62 -15.71
C ASN A 84 -4.16 -23.42 -17.12
N GLY A 85 -4.98 -22.38 -17.32
CA GLY A 85 -5.44 -21.96 -18.63
C GLY A 85 -6.51 -22.83 -19.30
N GLU A 86 -6.95 -23.93 -18.69
CA GLU A 86 -7.78 -24.90 -19.44
C GLU A 86 -9.27 -24.57 -19.50
N GLU A 87 -9.96 -24.17 -18.42
CA GLU A 87 -11.37 -23.76 -18.50
C GLU A 87 -11.75 -22.72 -17.44
N LYS A 88 -12.51 -21.69 -17.83
CA LYS A 88 -13.00 -20.64 -16.94
C LYS A 88 -14.50 -20.81 -16.74
N LEU A 89 -14.94 -20.76 -15.49
CA LEU A 89 -16.35 -20.79 -15.12
C LEU A 89 -16.99 -19.41 -15.34
N PHE A 90 -18.18 -19.38 -15.92
CA PHE A 90 -18.98 -18.19 -16.10
C PHE A 90 -20.45 -18.45 -15.74
N PHE A 91 -21.07 -17.44 -15.16
CA PHE A 91 -22.51 -17.38 -14.92
C PHE A 91 -23.12 -16.38 -15.90
N ALA A 92 -24.16 -16.80 -16.62
CA ALA A 92 -24.88 -15.98 -17.57
C ALA A 92 -26.30 -15.72 -17.07
N GLY A 93 -26.81 -14.49 -17.21
CA GLY A 93 -28.18 -14.14 -16.84
C GLY A 93 -28.80 -13.07 -17.72
N THR A 94 -30.11 -13.18 -17.98
CA THR A 94 -30.93 -12.09 -18.55
C THR A 94 -32.36 -12.15 -18.03
N SER A 95 -33.07 -11.02 -18.05
CA SER A 95 -34.52 -10.98 -17.86
C SER A 95 -35.25 -10.92 -19.22
N VAL A 96 -36.40 -11.60 -19.31
CA VAL A 96 -37.30 -11.58 -20.46
C VAL A 96 -38.75 -11.41 -19.99
N VAL A 97 -39.55 -10.70 -20.78
CA VAL A 97 -40.99 -10.51 -20.50
C VAL A 97 -41.74 -11.76 -20.96
N ARG A 98 -42.55 -12.32 -20.06
CA ARG A 98 -43.44 -13.45 -20.34
C ARG A 98 -44.66 -12.97 -21.13
N PRO A 99 -44.96 -13.56 -22.29
CA PRO A 99 -46.23 -13.36 -22.97
C PRO A 99 -47.38 -13.94 -22.14
N PRO A 100 -48.56 -13.28 -22.11
CA PRO A 100 -49.73 -13.84 -21.44
C PRO A 100 -50.06 -15.22 -22.03
N GLY A 101 -50.26 -16.21 -21.15
CA GLY A 101 -50.59 -17.58 -21.55
C GLY A 101 -49.39 -18.49 -21.85
N ALA A 102 -48.16 -17.98 -21.94
CA ALA A 102 -46.97 -18.80 -22.15
C ALA A 102 -46.74 -19.74 -20.96
N ARG A 103 -46.62 -21.05 -21.21
CA ARG A 103 -46.42 -22.09 -20.18
C ARG A 103 -44.99 -22.59 -20.11
N GLU A 104 -44.26 -22.49 -21.22
CA GLU A 104 -42.88 -22.97 -21.31
C GLU A 104 -42.01 -21.94 -22.04
N VAL A 105 -40.79 -21.75 -21.54
CA VAL A 105 -39.74 -21.06 -22.28
C VAL A 105 -38.62 -22.04 -22.58
N THR A 106 -38.26 -22.12 -23.85
CA THR A 106 -37.09 -22.87 -24.31
C THR A 106 -35.97 -21.89 -24.62
N TYR A 107 -34.77 -22.13 -24.11
CA TYR A 107 -33.64 -21.23 -24.31
C TYR A 107 -32.30 -21.95 -24.45
N VAL A 108 -31.35 -21.25 -25.08
CA VAL A 108 -29.96 -21.63 -25.24
C VAL A 108 -29.09 -20.41 -24.97
N LEU A 109 -28.05 -20.56 -24.15
CA LEU A 109 -27.00 -19.57 -24.03
C LEU A 109 -26.02 -19.73 -25.19
N VAL A 110 -25.71 -18.62 -25.86
CA VAL A 110 -24.68 -18.54 -26.89
C VAL A 110 -23.63 -17.53 -26.46
N VAL A 111 -22.37 -17.96 -26.45
CA VAL A 111 -21.21 -17.13 -26.14
C VAL A 111 -20.25 -17.16 -27.32
N SER A 112 -19.81 -15.98 -27.75
CA SER A 112 -18.79 -15.83 -28.80
C SER A 112 -17.53 -15.18 -28.23
N GLY A 113 -16.37 -15.67 -28.63
CA GLY A 113 -15.06 -15.19 -28.21
C GLY A 113 -14.23 -14.60 -29.36
N LYS A 114 -12.97 -14.26 -29.07
CA LYS A 114 -11.97 -13.95 -30.11
C LYS A 114 -11.71 -15.19 -30.99
N TYR A 115 -11.30 -14.97 -32.23
CA TYR A 115 -10.93 -16.04 -33.19
C TYR A 115 -12.05 -17.05 -33.51
N GLN A 116 -13.30 -16.57 -33.60
CA GLN A 116 -14.46 -17.40 -33.98
C GLN A 116 -14.67 -18.62 -33.07
N ARG A 117 -14.27 -18.53 -31.80
CA ARG A 117 -14.61 -19.54 -30.80
C ARG A 117 -16.04 -19.29 -30.30
N TYR A 118 -16.85 -20.34 -30.26
CA TYR A 118 -18.22 -20.27 -29.78
C TYR A 118 -18.47 -21.36 -28.74
N TYR A 119 -19.35 -21.04 -27.79
CA TYR A 119 -19.86 -21.98 -26.81
C TYR A 119 -21.39 -21.87 -26.80
N MET A 120 -22.07 -23.03 -26.81
CA MET A 120 -23.52 -23.11 -26.74
C MET A 120 -23.92 -24.13 -25.68
N THR A 121 -24.85 -23.77 -24.82
CA THR A 121 -25.41 -24.74 -23.86
C THR A 121 -26.41 -25.66 -24.54
N PRO A 122 -26.65 -26.86 -23.99
CA PRO A 122 -27.80 -27.66 -24.39
C PRO A 122 -29.10 -26.86 -24.29
N VAL A 123 -30.09 -27.23 -25.09
CA VAL A 123 -31.42 -26.62 -25.07
C VAL A 123 -32.06 -26.88 -23.70
N GLN A 124 -32.39 -25.80 -23.00
CA GLN A 124 -33.04 -25.86 -21.70
C GLN A 124 -34.51 -25.47 -21.84
N LYS A 125 -35.35 -26.21 -21.12
CA LYS A 125 -36.80 -26.03 -21.09
C LYS A 125 -37.22 -25.70 -19.67
N LEU A 126 -37.85 -24.55 -19.49
CA LEU A 126 -38.31 -24.08 -18.19
C LEU A 126 -39.83 -23.96 -18.22
N GLY A 127 -40.49 -24.81 -17.42
CA GLY A 127 -41.92 -24.72 -17.15
C GLY A 127 -42.22 -23.51 -16.28
N ILE A 128 -43.11 -22.65 -16.75
CA ILE A 128 -43.54 -21.41 -16.10
C ILE A 128 -44.80 -21.69 -15.27
N ASP A 129 -44.71 -22.68 -14.38
CA ASP A 129 -45.75 -22.95 -13.39
C ASP A 129 -45.59 -21.98 -12.22
N SER A 130 -46.64 -21.21 -11.96
CA SER A 130 -46.70 -20.03 -11.07
C SER A 130 -46.29 -20.26 -9.61
N ASN A 131 -46.09 -21.51 -9.17
CA ASN A 131 -45.74 -21.84 -7.79
C ASN A 131 -44.35 -22.45 -7.59
N ARG A 132 -43.56 -22.69 -8.65
CA ARG A 132 -42.26 -23.41 -8.53
C ARG A 132 -41.02 -22.62 -8.92
N LEU A 133 -41.16 -21.39 -9.38
CA LEU A 133 -40.03 -20.61 -9.91
C LEU A 133 -38.94 -20.27 -8.87
N PHE A 134 -39.15 -20.47 -7.57
CA PHE A 134 -38.19 -20.02 -6.54
C PHE A 134 -37.90 -20.99 -5.36
N SER A 135 -38.66 -22.04 -5.08
CA SER A 135 -38.53 -22.75 -3.79
C SER A 135 -37.29 -23.66 -3.66
N GLY A 136 -36.85 -24.29 -4.76
CA GLY A 136 -35.74 -25.24 -4.76
C GLY A 136 -34.34 -24.59 -4.80
N SER A 137 -34.19 -23.49 -5.52
CA SER A 137 -32.91 -22.75 -5.63
C SER A 137 -32.73 -21.79 -4.45
N VAL A 138 -33.78 -21.11 -4.00
CA VAL A 138 -33.71 -20.15 -2.89
C VAL A 138 -33.43 -20.83 -1.56
N SER A 139 -33.98 -22.01 -1.30
CA SER A 139 -33.69 -22.76 -0.06
C SER A 139 -32.25 -23.26 0.00
N LYS A 140 -31.67 -23.69 -1.13
CA LYS A 140 -30.24 -24.03 -1.25
C LYS A 140 -29.36 -22.79 -1.07
N LEU A 141 -29.75 -21.66 -1.66
CA LEU A 141 -29.07 -20.37 -1.48
C LEU A 141 -29.13 -19.88 -0.02
N GLN A 142 -30.27 -20.00 0.66
CA GLN A 142 -30.42 -19.62 2.07
C GLN A 142 -29.55 -20.48 2.99
N LYS A 143 -29.53 -21.80 2.80
CA LYS A 143 -28.62 -22.69 3.55
C LYS A 143 -27.16 -22.32 3.31
N TYR A 144 -26.81 -21.97 2.08
CA TYR A 144 -25.46 -21.54 1.74
C TYR A 144 -25.11 -20.19 2.37
N ILE A 145 -26.01 -19.20 2.32
CA ILE A 145 -25.86 -17.89 2.98
C ILE A 145 -25.64 -18.07 4.49
N LYS A 146 -26.45 -18.90 5.14
CA LYS A 146 -26.31 -19.18 6.58
C LYS A 146 -24.96 -19.83 6.90
N LYS A 147 -24.50 -20.77 6.08
CA LYS A 147 -23.15 -21.36 6.20
C LYS A 147 -22.03 -20.33 5.98
N GLN A 148 -22.23 -19.35 5.11
CA GLN A 148 -21.25 -18.29 4.88
C GLN A 148 -21.22 -17.28 6.03
N GLN A 149 -22.37 -16.98 6.65
CA GLN A 149 -22.45 -16.10 7.82
C GLN A 149 -21.67 -16.67 9.01
N THR A 150 -21.85 -17.95 9.32
CA THR A 150 -21.12 -18.58 10.43
C THR A 150 -19.61 -18.59 10.21
N VAL A 151 -19.17 -18.81 8.96
CA VAL A 151 -17.76 -18.71 8.59
C VAL A 151 -17.28 -17.27 8.75
N LEU A 152 -18.03 -16.28 8.27
CA LEU A 152 -17.66 -14.86 8.41
C LEU A 152 -17.50 -14.44 9.88
N GLU A 153 -18.39 -14.91 10.76
CA GLU A 153 -18.29 -14.69 12.20
C GLU A 153 -17.04 -15.33 12.80
N SER A 154 -16.70 -16.57 12.41
CA SER A 154 -15.47 -17.23 12.88
C SER A 154 -14.21 -16.48 12.44
N TRP A 155 -14.19 -15.94 11.22
CA TRP A 155 -13.07 -15.14 10.71
C TRP A 155 -12.97 -13.78 11.40
N LYS A 156 -14.09 -13.11 11.69
CA LYS A 156 -14.08 -11.89 12.49
C LYS A 156 -13.48 -12.13 13.88
N ALA A 157 -13.82 -13.25 14.50
CA ALA A 157 -13.23 -13.65 15.78
C ALA A 157 -11.72 -13.89 15.65
N GLN A 158 -11.26 -14.61 14.61
CA GLN A 158 -9.83 -14.84 14.36
C GLN A 158 -9.06 -13.54 14.09
N TYR A 159 -9.63 -12.62 13.31
CA TYR A 159 -9.03 -11.33 13.03
C TYR A 159 -8.87 -10.49 14.30
N ALA A 160 -9.89 -10.45 15.16
CA ALA A 160 -9.82 -9.77 16.45
C ALA A 160 -8.71 -10.35 17.36
N VAL A 161 -8.54 -11.68 17.37
CA VAL A 161 -7.44 -12.33 18.09
C VAL A 161 -6.08 -11.96 17.51
N GLN A 162 -5.93 -11.94 16.18
CA GLN A 162 -4.68 -11.54 15.53
C GLN A 162 -4.33 -10.07 15.77
N GLN A 163 -5.33 -9.18 15.76
CA GLN A 163 -5.13 -7.77 16.06
C GLN A 163 -4.66 -7.56 17.51
N ASN A 164 -5.29 -8.24 18.47
CA ASN A 164 -4.84 -8.25 19.86
C ASN A 164 -3.41 -8.80 20.01
N ASN A 165 -3.04 -9.85 19.27
CA ASN A 165 -1.68 -10.38 19.29
C ASN A 165 -0.67 -9.40 18.71
N LEU A 166 -1.03 -8.68 17.64
CA LEU A 166 -0.18 -7.66 17.04
C LEU A 166 0.04 -6.48 18.00
N GLU A 167 -1.01 -6.06 18.71
CA GLU A 167 -0.91 -5.04 19.76
C GLU A 167 -0.06 -5.49 20.95
N ARG A 168 -0.10 -6.79 21.33
CA ARG A 168 0.81 -7.36 22.33
C ARG A 168 2.25 -7.34 21.83
N LEU A 169 2.50 -7.84 20.62
CA LEU A 169 3.83 -7.85 20.01
C LEU A 169 4.41 -6.43 19.85
N ARG A 170 3.58 -5.42 19.57
CA ARG A 170 4.01 -4.01 19.55
C ARG A 170 4.43 -3.51 20.93
N ARG A 171 3.66 -3.83 21.98
CA ARG A 171 4.02 -3.50 23.36
C ARG A 171 5.30 -4.21 23.79
N ASP A 172 5.45 -5.49 23.44
CA ASP A 172 6.67 -6.25 23.72
C ASP A 172 7.88 -5.66 22.98
N ALA A 173 7.72 -5.25 21.71
CA ALA A 173 8.76 -4.58 20.95
C ALA A 173 9.13 -3.20 21.53
N GLU A 174 8.16 -2.45 22.07
CA GLU A 174 8.40 -1.18 22.76
C GLU A 174 9.17 -1.39 24.07
N ILE A 175 8.83 -2.43 24.84
CA ILE A 175 9.58 -2.84 26.03
C ILE A 175 11.02 -3.26 25.67
N ILE A 176 11.21 -4.01 24.57
CA ILE A 176 12.55 -4.41 24.09
C ILE A 176 13.35 -3.18 23.61
N GLY A 177 12.72 -2.24 22.92
CA GLY A 177 13.35 -0.97 22.54
C GLY A 177 13.80 -0.14 23.75
N ASN A 178 13.00 -0.16 24.83
CA ASN A 178 13.36 0.48 26.09
C ASN A 178 14.46 -0.28 26.84
N LEU A 179 14.52 -1.61 26.75
CA LEU A 179 15.62 -2.42 27.28
C LEU A 179 16.96 -2.06 26.64
N GLY A 180 16.99 -1.83 25.32
CA GLY A 180 18.20 -1.36 24.62
C GLY A 180 18.73 -0.04 25.19
N ARG A 181 17.84 0.94 25.38
CA ARG A 181 18.19 2.23 26.00
C ARG A 181 18.66 2.09 27.45
N ILE A 182 18.08 1.16 28.22
CA ILE A 182 18.52 0.90 29.60
C ILE A 182 19.93 0.33 29.62
N VAL A 183 20.27 -0.56 28.68
CA VAL A 183 21.63 -1.12 28.56
C VAL A 183 22.63 -0.04 28.13
N GLU A 184 22.25 0.85 27.21
CA GLU A 184 23.09 2.00 26.82
C GLU A 184 23.35 2.94 28.02
N VAL A 185 22.29 3.29 28.77
CA VAL A 185 22.42 4.12 29.98
C VAL A 185 23.25 3.41 31.06
N GLN A 186 23.14 2.09 31.21
CA GLN A 186 23.98 1.33 32.14
C GLN A 186 25.47 1.36 31.72
N GLN A 187 25.79 1.21 30.43
CA GLN A 187 27.15 1.33 29.94
C GLN A 187 27.73 2.74 30.14
N ASP A 188 26.91 3.78 29.96
CA ASP A 188 27.32 5.15 30.21
C ASP A 188 27.58 5.40 31.71
N ILE A 189 26.74 4.86 32.59
CA ILE A 189 26.96 4.93 34.06
C ILE A 189 28.27 4.24 34.44
N GLU A 190 28.54 3.04 33.92
CA GLU A 190 29.80 2.32 34.20
C GLU A 190 31.02 3.10 33.70
N ARG A 191 30.93 3.71 32.51
CA ARG A 191 32.02 4.54 31.96
C ARG A 191 32.30 5.77 32.82
N GLU A 192 31.26 6.48 33.27
CA GLU A 192 31.43 7.65 34.14
C GLU A 192 31.90 7.27 35.55
N GLN A 193 31.48 6.12 36.09
CA GLN A 193 32.04 5.59 37.34
C GLN A 193 33.53 5.27 37.22
N GLY A 194 33.97 4.70 36.10
CA GLY A 194 35.39 4.49 35.83
C GLY A 194 36.18 5.80 35.86
N ARG A 195 35.67 6.85 35.20
CA ARG A 195 36.28 8.18 35.24
C ARG A 195 36.33 8.79 36.64
N LEU A 196 35.30 8.59 37.46
CA LEU A 196 35.31 9.06 38.84
C LEU A 196 36.41 8.39 39.67
N VAL A 197 36.62 7.09 39.50
CA VAL A 197 37.70 6.35 40.17
C VAL A 197 39.07 6.88 39.72
N GLU A 198 39.28 7.07 38.42
CA GLU A 198 40.51 7.68 37.88
C GLU A 198 40.75 9.09 38.45
N LEU A 199 39.71 9.92 38.49
CA LEU A 199 39.78 11.27 39.07
C LEU A 199 40.05 11.25 40.58
N GLU A 200 39.49 10.30 41.32
CA GLU A 200 39.77 10.14 42.75
C GLU A 200 41.22 9.72 42.99
N GLU A 201 41.76 8.81 42.16
CA GLU A 201 43.17 8.44 42.18
C GLU A 201 44.06 9.65 41.88
N ASP A 202 43.77 10.42 40.85
CA ASP A 202 44.49 11.66 40.50
C ASP A 202 44.45 12.68 41.64
N ILE A 203 43.29 12.88 42.27
CA ILE A 203 43.15 13.77 43.44
C ILE A 203 43.99 13.27 44.61
N ASN A 204 44.02 11.96 44.85
CA ASN A 204 44.81 11.38 45.93
C ASN A 204 46.32 11.53 45.66
N GLN A 205 46.77 11.28 44.42
CA GLN A 205 48.15 11.53 43.99
C GLN A 205 48.52 13.01 44.13
N LEU A 206 47.65 13.93 43.71
CA LEU A 206 47.86 15.37 43.87
C LEU A 206 47.93 15.76 45.36
N LYS A 207 47.09 15.20 46.23
CA LYS A 207 47.15 15.43 47.68
C LYS A 207 48.46 14.94 48.29
N GLU A 208 48.95 13.77 47.90
CA GLU A 208 50.26 13.26 48.33
C GLU A 208 51.39 14.15 47.83
N PHE A 209 51.33 14.57 46.57
CA PHE A 209 52.30 15.49 45.98
C PHE A 209 52.32 16.84 46.71
N ILE A 210 51.15 17.39 47.07
CA ILE A 210 51.06 18.64 47.84
C ILE A 210 51.64 18.47 49.25
N LYS A 211 51.43 17.33 49.92
CA LYS A 211 52.04 17.05 51.23
C LYS A 211 53.58 16.96 51.14
N LEU A 212 54.10 16.35 50.09
CA LEU A 212 55.54 16.28 49.78
C LEU A 212 56.12 17.66 49.42
N ALA A 213 55.38 18.46 48.63
CA ALA A 213 55.81 19.79 48.22
C ALA A 213 55.77 20.80 49.39
N GLY A 214 54.77 20.70 50.28
CA GLY A 214 54.64 21.57 51.45
C GLY A 214 55.64 21.30 52.56
N SER A 215 56.33 20.15 52.54
CA SER A 215 57.39 19.79 53.50
C SER A 215 58.80 20.16 53.03
N SER A 216 58.97 20.59 51.78
CA SER A 216 60.24 21.11 51.25
C SER A 216 60.27 22.64 51.31
N PRO A 217 61.39 23.28 51.68
CA PRO A 217 61.53 24.72 51.58
C PRO A 217 61.36 25.15 50.11
N PRO A 218 60.64 26.25 49.83
CA PRO A 218 60.38 26.68 48.47
C PRO A 218 61.72 26.88 47.72
N PRO A 219 61.84 26.38 46.48
CA PRO A 219 63.07 26.51 45.72
C PRO A 219 63.43 27.99 45.57
N ARG A 220 64.73 28.33 45.52
CA ARG A 220 65.25 29.72 45.52
C ARG A 220 64.57 30.68 44.52
N ASN A 221 63.94 30.16 43.47
CA ASN A 221 63.28 30.92 42.42
C ASN A 221 61.73 30.86 42.46
N PHE A 222 61.12 30.42 43.56
CA PHE A 222 59.66 30.21 43.69
C PHE A 222 58.84 31.43 43.27
N LYS A 223 59.11 32.61 43.84
CA LYS A 223 58.40 33.86 43.49
C LYS A 223 58.50 34.23 42.01
N ARG A 224 59.66 33.95 41.37
CA ARG A 224 59.84 34.23 39.94
C ARG A 224 59.03 33.27 39.08
N ARG A 225 58.98 31.99 39.45
CA ARG A 225 58.16 30.97 38.77
C ARG A 225 56.67 31.19 38.99
N GLU A 226 56.27 31.65 40.17
CA GLU A 226 54.88 31.98 40.49
C GLU A 226 54.37 33.13 39.61
N VAL A 227 55.14 34.21 39.48
CA VAL A 227 54.81 35.33 38.57
C VAL A 227 54.77 34.87 37.11
N GLN A 228 55.68 33.98 36.70
CA GLN A 228 55.72 33.46 35.34
C GLN A 228 54.52 32.54 35.04
N LEU A 229 54.16 31.63 35.97
CA LEU A 229 52.96 30.79 35.86
C LEU A 229 51.67 31.61 35.86
N ALA A 230 51.57 32.64 36.70
CA ALA A 230 50.41 33.53 36.70
C ALA A 230 50.26 34.26 35.36
N ARG A 231 51.39 34.66 34.75
CA ARG A 231 51.41 35.23 33.40
C ARG A 231 51.00 34.21 32.34
N ASP A 232 51.58 33.01 32.37
CA ASP A 232 51.28 31.95 31.39
C ASP A 232 49.80 31.50 31.49
N LEU A 233 49.24 31.44 32.69
CA LEU A 233 47.81 31.15 32.92
C LEU A 233 46.90 32.27 32.40
N SER A 234 47.30 33.54 32.56
CA SER A 234 46.57 34.67 31.97
C SER A 234 46.62 34.63 30.45
N GLU A 235 47.79 34.31 29.86
CA GLU A 235 47.95 34.19 28.42
C GLU A 235 47.13 32.99 27.85
N LEU A 236 47.05 31.88 28.58
CA LEU A 236 46.19 30.74 28.24
C LEU A 236 44.70 31.06 28.37
N ALA A 237 44.28 31.79 29.41
CA ALA A 237 42.91 32.22 29.58
C ALA A 237 42.47 33.17 28.45
N ASP A 238 43.34 34.10 28.06
CA ASP A 238 43.10 34.99 26.92
C ASP A 238 43.05 34.21 25.59
N ALA A 239 43.92 33.20 25.41
CA ALA A 239 43.91 32.35 24.24
C ALA A 239 42.64 31.48 24.16
N ALA A 240 42.19 30.92 25.29
CA ALA A 240 40.96 30.15 25.39
C ALA A 240 39.74 31.00 25.06
N LYS A 241 39.67 32.22 25.62
CA LYS A 241 38.59 33.16 25.33
C LYS A 241 38.54 33.53 23.84
N ARG A 242 39.69 33.78 23.21
CA ARG A 242 39.75 34.00 21.75
C ARG A 242 39.36 32.78 20.94
N ALA A 243 39.64 31.57 21.44
CA ALA A 243 39.23 30.34 20.77
C ALA A 243 37.70 30.16 20.83
N GLU A 244 37.08 30.43 21.98
CA GLU A 244 35.62 30.44 22.16
C GLU A 244 34.96 31.48 21.25
N GLU A 245 35.44 32.73 21.25
CA GLU A 245 34.93 33.80 20.37
C GLU A 245 35.03 33.42 18.89
N ASN A 246 36.13 32.78 18.47
CA ASN A 246 36.27 32.29 17.09
C ASN A 246 35.35 31.11 16.77
N GLU A 247 35.09 30.23 17.72
CA GLU A 247 34.15 29.12 17.52
C GLU A 247 32.72 29.63 17.43
N GLU A 248 32.35 30.62 18.25
CA GLU A 248 31.05 31.29 18.20
C GLU A 248 30.83 31.98 16.85
N LEU A 249 31.82 32.73 16.35
CA LEU A 249 31.78 33.30 15.00
C LEU A 249 31.62 32.23 13.91
N ARG A 250 32.34 31.11 14.00
CA ARG A 250 32.17 30.00 13.05
C ARG A 250 30.78 29.38 13.12
N ARG A 251 30.18 29.31 14.30
CA ARG A 251 28.80 28.82 14.48
C ARG A 251 27.80 29.79 13.88
N GLU A 252 27.97 31.09 14.10
CA GLU A 252 27.14 32.14 13.50
C GLU A 252 27.22 32.12 11.96
N ASP A 253 28.43 32.03 11.40
CA ASP A 253 28.65 31.89 9.96
C ASP A 253 27.99 30.64 9.39
N ALA A 254 28.11 29.50 10.09
CA ALA A 254 27.49 28.25 9.67
C ALA A 254 25.95 28.34 9.68
N VAL A 255 25.36 28.98 10.71
CA VAL A 255 23.93 29.22 10.80
C VAL A 255 23.45 30.16 9.69
N SER A 256 24.18 31.25 9.43
CA SER A 256 23.88 32.20 8.35
C SER A 256 23.93 31.53 6.97
N MET A 257 24.96 30.71 6.70
CA MET A 257 25.04 29.92 5.47
C MET A 257 23.89 28.92 5.34
N LEU A 258 23.48 28.27 6.44
CA LEU A 258 22.33 27.36 6.43
C LEU A 258 21.04 28.12 6.12
N GLN A 259 20.80 29.27 6.76
CA GLN A 259 19.64 30.11 6.48
C GLN A 259 19.62 30.57 5.02
N HIS A 260 20.76 30.97 4.46
CA HIS A 260 20.87 31.31 3.04
C HIS A 260 20.53 30.13 2.12
N LYS A 261 21.00 28.92 2.44
CA LYS A 261 20.65 27.71 1.70
C LYS A 261 19.16 27.37 1.79
N VAL A 262 18.55 27.53 2.97
CA VAL A 262 17.10 27.32 3.14
C VAL A 262 16.33 28.33 2.31
N ALA A 263 16.70 29.61 2.32
CA ALA A 263 16.09 30.65 1.50
C ALA A 263 16.17 30.31 0.00
N LEU A 264 17.33 29.87 -0.50
CA LEU A 264 17.49 29.41 -1.88
C LEU A 264 16.60 28.20 -2.20
N ILE A 265 16.45 27.26 -1.27
CA ILE A 265 15.54 26.11 -1.44
C ILE A 265 14.08 26.58 -1.51
N GLU A 266 13.68 27.56 -0.68
CA GLU A 266 12.33 28.11 -0.70
C GLU A 266 12.04 28.91 -1.98
N GLU A 267 12.99 29.71 -2.46
CA GLU A 267 12.90 30.42 -3.74
C GLU A 267 12.74 29.44 -4.91
N THR A 268 13.50 28.34 -4.90
CA THR A 268 13.44 27.31 -5.96
C THR A 268 12.29 26.30 -5.77
N ARG A 269 11.56 26.33 -4.64
CA ARG A 269 10.46 25.40 -4.34
C ARG A 269 9.25 25.55 -5.27
N PHE A 270 9.09 26.73 -5.88
CA PHE A 270 7.99 27.03 -6.80
C PHE A 270 8.37 26.88 -8.27
N GLU A 271 9.63 26.53 -8.56
CA GLU A 271 10.06 26.22 -9.92
C GLU A 271 9.67 24.77 -10.24
N ASP A 272 8.85 24.60 -11.29
CA ASP A 272 8.42 23.27 -11.74
C ASP A 272 9.65 22.49 -12.22
N LEU A 273 10.01 21.44 -11.48
CA LEU A 273 11.20 20.61 -11.72
C LEU A 273 11.18 20.01 -13.13
N GLU A 274 10.00 19.79 -13.72
CA GLU A 274 9.87 19.40 -15.12
C GLU A 274 10.17 20.54 -16.11
N ALA A 275 9.77 21.77 -15.80
CA ALA A 275 10.05 22.93 -16.64
C ALA A 275 11.56 23.22 -16.72
N LEU A 276 12.26 23.18 -15.58
CA LEU A 276 13.72 23.33 -15.52
C LEU A 276 14.45 22.20 -16.26
N LYS A 277 13.97 20.96 -16.18
CA LYS A 277 14.54 19.83 -16.95
C LYS A 277 14.35 20.03 -18.46
N ARG A 278 13.20 20.53 -18.90
CA ARG A 278 12.95 20.85 -20.31
C ARG A 278 13.84 22.00 -20.79
N GLU A 279 14.00 23.03 -19.98
CA GLU A 279 14.85 24.18 -20.31
C GLU A 279 16.33 23.80 -20.37
N LEU A 280 16.81 23.00 -19.41
CA LEU A 280 18.18 22.48 -19.39
C LEU A 280 18.45 21.54 -20.57
N ALA A 281 17.49 20.69 -20.95
CA ALA A 281 17.57 19.88 -22.17
C ALA A 281 17.65 20.77 -23.43
N GLY A 282 16.85 21.84 -23.49
CA GLY A 282 16.89 22.84 -24.56
C GLY A 282 18.22 23.57 -24.65
N LEU A 283 18.79 23.98 -23.52
CA LEU A 283 20.11 24.64 -23.45
C LEU A 283 21.25 23.70 -23.87
N ARG A 284 21.21 22.42 -23.48
CA ARG A 284 22.16 21.41 -23.94
C ARG A 284 22.08 21.21 -25.45
N GLN A 285 20.87 21.17 -26.01
CA GLN A 285 20.66 21.03 -27.44
C GLN A 285 21.15 22.27 -28.22
N ARG A 286 20.91 23.48 -27.68
CA ARG A 286 21.48 24.73 -28.23
C ARG A 286 23.00 24.74 -28.17
N ARG A 287 23.60 24.32 -27.05
CA ARG A 287 25.07 24.21 -26.93
C ARG A 287 25.66 23.20 -27.91
N ALA A 288 25.01 22.05 -28.10
CA ALA A 288 25.42 21.07 -29.11
C ALA A 288 25.34 21.62 -30.54
N ARG A 289 24.31 22.41 -30.86
CA ARG A 289 24.21 23.09 -32.16
C ARG A 289 25.29 24.14 -32.37
N ILE A 290 25.60 24.94 -31.35
CA ILE A 290 26.67 25.96 -31.44
C ILE A 290 28.04 25.29 -31.55
N ALA A 291 28.30 24.23 -30.77
CA ALA A 291 29.53 23.46 -30.87
C ALA A 291 29.68 22.75 -32.22
N GLY A 292 28.59 22.19 -32.76
CA GLY A 292 28.56 21.58 -34.10
C GLY A 292 28.70 22.59 -35.23
N ALA A 293 28.14 23.79 -35.08
CA ALA A 293 28.30 24.89 -36.04
C ALA A 293 29.72 25.46 -36.02
N ALA A 294 30.37 25.52 -34.86
CA ALA A 294 31.76 25.94 -34.74
C ALA A 294 32.75 24.92 -35.37
N SER A 295 32.41 23.64 -35.44
CA SER A 295 33.22 22.61 -36.11
C SER A 295 33.04 22.53 -37.63
N GLY A 296 32.12 23.31 -38.22
CA GLY A 296 31.82 23.30 -39.66
C GLY A 296 32.41 24.45 -40.47
N VAL A 297 33.14 25.38 -39.85
CA VAL A 297 33.68 26.60 -40.50
C VAL A 297 35.20 26.50 -40.75
N GLY A 298 35.74 25.27 -40.83
CA GLY A 298 37.18 25.02 -40.91
C GLY A 298 37.62 24.04 -41.99
N THR A 299 36.88 23.92 -43.10
CA THR A 299 37.31 23.18 -44.29
C THR A 299 36.83 23.87 -45.56
N GLU A 300 37.43 25.01 -45.88
CA GLU A 300 37.71 25.45 -47.26
C GLU A 300 39.12 26.03 -47.30
#